data_AF-A0A0K0E700-F1
#
_entry.id   AF-A0A0K0E700-F1
#
_cell.length_a   1.000
_cell.length_b   1.000
_cell.length_c   1.000
_cell.angle_alpha   90.00
_cell.angle_beta   90.00
_cell.angle_gamma   90.00
#
_symmetry.space_group_name_H-M   'P 1'
#
loop_
_entity.id
_entity.type
_entity.pdbx_description
1 polymer ?
#
loop_
_entity_poly.entity_id
_entity_poly.type
_entity_poly.pdbx_seq_one_letter_code
_entity_poly.pdbx_strand_id
1 'polypeptide(L)'
;MITSESHSINTFSDNLADLYLETHLLPGVDITFKDGDLILTENCGKMVKNSISFDTIDFIFKIKYQKCDNGNDGMILTGISKISNYEIVSKIFIKVRSFNNDGSIYKDHACICHVGTGCQPFLMEFCQSLLEGRNLHLNIEIIHKNIEVLPDFKYGDLKLEFNDDSYLFLYRNFISQNSIVIREMLKDKMKEQDIVVLKIDEPSCKEFKEMLYHIYLPNRIVRKSFTNIAKISVKYKVLSLSHKLSIQLANVEGYKWVEKIDKALQLDLKEAVVILLKSAVYTGIWDTMIYQGFDPIKHFGNEVYHELIKPNIENIKKNEWMLF
;
A
#
# COMPACT_ATOMS: atom_id res chain seq x y z
N MET A 1 1.31 -31.09 2.87
CA MET A 1 2.58 -30.41 3.17
C MET A 1 3.15 -29.99 1.83
N ILE A 2 2.87 -28.76 1.38
CA ILE A 2 3.36 -28.23 0.12
C ILE A 2 4.12 -26.96 0.49
N THR A 3 5.42 -26.98 0.19
CA THR A 3 6.42 -25.99 0.51
C THR A 3 6.25 -24.76 -0.38
N SER A 4 6.11 -23.59 0.22
CA SER A 4 6.11 -22.31 -0.47
C SER A 4 7.56 -21.95 -0.84
N GLU A 5 7.98 -22.27 -2.06
CA GLU A 5 9.23 -21.72 -2.60
C GLU A 5 8.97 -20.31 -3.11
N SER A 6 9.50 -19.34 -2.37
CA SER A 6 9.50 -17.93 -2.73
C SER A 6 10.55 -17.67 -3.81
N HIS A 7 10.15 -17.69 -5.08
CA HIS A 7 10.95 -17.11 -6.14
C HIS A 7 10.69 -15.60 -6.25
N SER A 8 11.65 -14.83 -5.77
CA SER A 8 11.77 -13.39 -5.99
C SER A 8 12.04 -13.11 -7.46
N ILE A 9 11.00 -12.71 -8.21
CA ILE A 9 11.17 -12.14 -9.56
C ILE A 9 11.25 -10.62 -9.39
N ASN A 10 12.48 -10.12 -9.35
CA ASN A 10 12.82 -8.75 -9.69
C ASN A 10 12.80 -8.65 -11.22
N THR A 11 11.95 -7.80 -11.80
CA THR A 11 12.35 -6.72 -12.73
C THR A 11 11.12 -5.98 -13.22
N PHE A 12 11.20 -4.65 -13.13
CA PHE A 12 10.35 -3.67 -13.78
C PHE A 12 10.36 -3.86 -15.31
N SER A 13 9.20 -4.09 -15.92
CA SER A 13 8.98 -3.68 -17.31
C SER A 13 7.54 -3.18 -17.47
N ASP A 14 7.41 -1.89 -17.78
CA ASP A 14 6.14 -1.20 -18.03
C ASP A 14 5.62 -1.43 -19.47
N ASN A 15 5.69 -2.67 -19.97
CA ASN A 15 5.14 -3.05 -21.27
C ASN A 15 3.90 -3.93 -21.10
N LEU A 16 2.78 -3.27 -20.79
CA LEU A 16 1.44 -3.88 -20.70
C LEU A 16 0.82 -4.23 -22.07
N ALA A 17 1.61 -4.29 -23.16
CA ALA A 17 1.08 -4.44 -24.52
C ALA A 17 1.13 -5.86 -25.11
N ASP A 18 1.85 -6.82 -24.51
CA ASP A 18 2.10 -8.13 -25.16
C ASP A 18 1.42 -9.33 -24.48
N LEU A 19 0.22 -9.16 -23.92
CA LEU A 19 -0.64 -10.30 -23.63
C LEU A 19 -1.41 -10.66 -24.92
N TYR A 20 -0.92 -11.68 -25.63
CA TYR A 20 -1.69 -12.37 -26.68
C TYR A 20 -3.01 -12.90 -26.06
N LEU A 21 -4.13 -12.28 -26.46
CA LEU A 21 -5.46 -12.49 -25.88
C LEU A 21 -6.18 -13.63 -26.61
N GLU A 22 -6.00 -14.88 -26.17
CA GLU A 22 -6.98 -15.91 -26.48
C GLU A 22 -8.30 -15.57 -25.78
N THR A 23 -9.34 -15.46 -26.62
CA THR A 23 -10.67 -14.99 -26.31
C THR A 23 -11.45 -16.00 -25.49
N HIS A 24 -12.36 -15.49 -24.65
CA HIS A 24 -13.29 -16.18 -23.73
C HIS A 24 -12.78 -16.30 -22.29
N LEU A 25 -13.61 -15.84 -21.34
CA LEU A 25 -13.58 -16.41 -19.99
C LEU A 25 -13.91 -17.91 -20.09
N LEU A 26 -13.45 -18.68 -19.10
CA LEU A 26 -13.66 -20.12 -19.02
C LEU A 26 -15.12 -20.49 -19.37
N PRO A 27 -15.38 -21.24 -20.46
CA PRO A 27 -16.72 -21.72 -20.80
C PRO A 27 -17.31 -22.56 -19.65
N GLY A 28 -18.62 -22.45 -19.40
CA GLY A 28 -19.28 -23.21 -18.34
C GLY A 28 -19.07 -22.69 -16.92
N VAL A 29 -18.55 -21.46 -16.76
CA VAL A 29 -18.47 -20.78 -15.47
C VAL A 29 -19.69 -19.90 -15.22
N ASP A 30 -20.42 -20.19 -14.15
CA ASP A 30 -21.45 -19.33 -13.58
C ASP A 30 -20.85 -18.55 -12.41
N ILE A 31 -20.98 -17.23 -12.43
CA ILE A 31 -20.48 -16.36 -11.38
C ILE A 31 -21.66 -15.69 -10.68
N THR A 32 -21.79 -15.91 -9.37
CA THR A 32 -22.73 -15.17 -8.52
C THR A 32 -21.93 -14.26 -7.61
N PHE A 33 -22.21 -12.97 -7.64
CA PHE A 33 -21.60 -11.95 -6.82
C PHE A 33 -22.65 -11.37 -5.85
N LYS A 34 -22.34 -11.34 -4.56
CA LYS A 34 -23.22 -10.89 -3.49
C LYS A 34 -22.60 -9.76 -2.68
N ASP A 35 -23.35 -8.67 -2.54
CA ASP A 35 -23.01 -7.50 -1.71
C ASP A 35 -24.24 -7.12 -0.86
N GLY A 36 -24.29 -7.62 0.38
CA GLY A 36 -25.49 -7.53 1.21
C GLY A 36 -26.67 -8.24 0.55
N ASP A 37 -27.74 -7.50 0.28
CA ASP A 37 -28.95 -8.00 -0.40
C ASP A 37 -28.84 -7.95 -1.95
N LEU A 38 -27.83 -7.25 -2.48
CA LEU A 38 -27.60 -7.18 -3.92
C LEU A 38 -26.95 -8.49 -4.40
N ILE A 39 -27.62 -9.18 -5.33
CA ILE A 39 -27.12 -10.38 -5.99
C ILE A 39 -27.03 -10.11 -7.49
N LEU A 40 -25.83 -10.27 -8.04
CA LEU A 40 -25.53 -10.14 -9.46
C LEU A 40 -25.05 -11.49 -9.98
N THR A 41 -25.57 -11.94 -11.12
CA THR A 41 -25.22 -13.25 -11.69
C THR A 41 -24.82 -13.10 -13.14
N GLU A 42 -23.74 -13.78 -13.53
CA GLU A 42 -23.22 -13.78 -14.90
C GLU A 42 -22.90 -15.21 -15.33
N ASN A 43 -23.41 -15.62 -16.50
CA ASN A 43 -23.12 -16.91 -17.11
C ASN A 43 -22.09 -16.72 -18.24
N CYS A 44 -20.92 -17.34 -18.11
CA CYS A 44 -19.80 -17.16 -19.04
C CYS A 44 -19.93 -17.99 -20.34
N GLY A 45 -21.05 -18.67 -20.58
CA GLY A 45 -21.20 -19.66 -21.65
C GLY A 45 -21.08 -19.15 -23.09
N LYS A 46 -21.23 -17.84 -23.35
CA LYS A 46 -21.17 -17.23 -24.70
C LYS A 46 -20.54 -15.83 -24.73
N MET A 47 -19.51 -15.57 -23.92
CA MET A 47 -18.95 -14.21 -23.78
C MET A 47 -17.96 -13.83 -24.89
N VAL A 48 -18.20 -12.66 -25.51
CA VAL A 48 -17.36 -11.98 -26.53
C VAL A 48 -16.33 -11.03 -25.88
N LYS A 49 -16.40 -10.81 -24.56
CA LYS A 49 -15.57 -9.84 -23.83
C LYS A 49 -14.53 -10.53 -22.95
N ASN A 50 -13.34 -9.94 -22.88
CA ASN A 50 -12.19 -10.43 -22.09
C ASN A 50 -12.33 -10.16 -20.59
N SER A 51 -13.43 -9.56 -20.16
CA SER A 51 -13.67 -9.20 -18.76
C SER A 51 -15.16 -9.01 -18.45
N ILE A 52 -15.56 -9.42 -17.26
CA ILE A 52 -16.87 -9.15 -16.66
C ILE A 52 -16.68 -8.08 -15.57
N SER A 53 -17.64 -7.19 -15.42
CA SER A 53 -17.65 -6.20 -14.35
C SER A 53 -18.94 -6.31 -13.54
N PHE A 54 -18.81 -6.38 -12.21
CA PHE A 54 -19.93 -6.37 -11.28
C PHE A 54 -19.98 -4.99 -10.65
N ASP A 55 -21.03 -4.24 -11.01
CA ASP A 55 -21.24 -2.88 -10.54
C ASP A 55 -22.09 -2.89 -9.26
N THR A 56 -21.47 -2.54 -8.13
CA THR A 56 -22.16 -2.40 -6.84
C THR A 56 -22.45 -0.92 -6.55
N ILE A 57 -22.97 -0.61 -5.36
CA ILE A 57 -23.36 0.77 -5.00
C ILE A 57 -22.14 1.71 -5.04
N ASP A 58 -21.03 1.30 -4.44
CA ASP A 58 -19.84 2.13 -4.21
C ASP A 58 -18.57 1.61 -4.92
N PHE A 59 -18.63 0.41 -5.52
CA PHE A 59 -17.45 -0.29 -6.00
C PHE A 59 -17.71 -1.09 -7.28
N ILE A 60 -16.74 -1.11 -8.18
CA ILE A 60 -16.80 -1.94 -9.40
C ILE A 60 -15.77 -3.05 -9.26
N PHE A 61 -16.25 -4.30 -9.21
CA PHE A 61 -15.40 -5.48 -9.34
C PHE A 61 -15.22 -5.83 -10.80
N LYS A 62 -14.04 -6.29 -11.17
CA LYS A 62 -13.73 -6.74 -12.51
C LYS A 62 -13.04 -8.08 -12.46
N ILE A 63 -13.58 -9.03 -13.21
CA ILE A 63 -12.97 -10.34 -13.41
C ILE A 63 -12.44 -10.41 -14.84
N LYS A 64 -11.16 -10.75 -14.99
CA LYS A 64 -10.51 -10.94 -16.29
C LYS A 64 -9.96 -12.35 -16.38
N TYR A 65 -10.04 -12.94 -17.56
CA TYR A 65 -9.25 -14.14 -17.86
C TYR A 65 -7.75 -13.80 -17.88
N GLN A 66 -6.92 -14.74 -17.42
CA GLN A 66 -5.48 -14.69 -17.53
C GLN A 66 -4.92 -16.10 -17.73
N LYS A 67 -4.02 -16.26 -18.70
CA LYS A 67 -3.18 -17.46 -18.79
C LYS A 67 -2.04 -17.34 -17.77
N CYS A 68 -1.87 -18.36 -16.93
CA CYS A 68 -0.82 -18.41 -15.92
C CYS A 68 0.50 -18.90 -16.54
N ASP A 69 1.63 -18.56 -15.92
CA ASP A 69 2.97 -18.91 -16.44
C ASP A 69 3.22 -20.42 -16.57
N ASN A 70 2.54 -21.21 -15.74
CA ASN A 70 2.57 -22.68 -15.78
C ASN A 70 1.63 -23.28 -16.84
N GLY A 71 0.97 -22.46 -17.65
CA GLY A 71 0.01 -22.89 -18.68
C GLY A 71 -1.40 -23.18 -18.18
N ASN A 72 -1.67 -23.05 -16.87
CA ASN A 72 -3.03 -23.12 -16.34
C ASN A 72 -3.83 -21.87 -16.69
N ASP A 73 -5.15 -22.02 -16.66
CA ASP A 73 -6.06 -20.90 -16.86
C ASP A 73 -6.43 -20.27 -15.51
N GLY A 74 -6.59 -18.96 -15.50
CA GLY A 74 -6.89 -18.21 -14.29
C GLY A 74 -7.90 -17.09 -14.52
N MET A 75 -8.46 -16.63 -13.42
CA MET A 75 -9.28 -15.43 -13.36
C MET A 75 -8.67 -14.44 -12.37
N ILE A 76 -8.41 -13.22 -12.82
CA ILE A 76 -7.97 -12.13 -11.96
C ILE A 76 -9.19 -11.35 -11.50
N LEU A 77 -9.38 -11.27 -10.18
CA LEU A 77 -10.34 -10.38 -9.54
C LEU A 77 -9.62 -9.08 -9.12
N THR A 78 -10.10 -7.96 -9.67
CA THR A 78 -9.72 -6.61 -9.24
C THR A 78 -10.95 -5.81 -8.89
N GLY A 79 -10.75 -4.62 -8.32
CA GLY A 79 -11.83 -3.65 -8.27
C GLY A 79 -11.39 -2.27 -7.85
N ILE A 80 -12.27 -1.31 -8.11
CA ILE A 80 -12.03 0.11 -7.95
C ILE A 80 -13.25 0.78 -7.33
N SER A 81 -13.02 1.79 -6.50
CA SER A 81 -14.09 2.64 -5.97
C SER A 81 -14.73 3.45 -7.11
N LYS A 82 -16.07 3.58 -7.07
CA LYS A 82 -16.84 4.48 -7.96
C LYS A 82 -16.71 5.94 -7.54
N ILE A 83 -16.41 6.17 -6.27
CA ILE A 83 -16.33 7.49 -5.65
C ILE A 83 -14.85 7.87 -5.57
N SER A 84 -14.48 8.98 -6.22
CA SER A 84 -13.08 9.35 -6.46
C SER A 84 -12.28 9.67 -5.20
N ASN A 85 -12.94 10.03 -4.11
CA ASN A 85 -12.32 10.30 -2.81
C ASN A 85 -12.55 9.17 -1.79
N TYR A 86 -13.09 8.01 -2.20
CA TYR A 86 -13.18 6.84 -1.33
C TYR A 86 -12.11 5.83 -1.67
N GLU A 87 -11.41 5.36 -0.64
CA GLU A 87 -10.65 4.13 -0.72
C GLU A 87 -11.43 3.01 -0.08
N ILE A 88 -11.69 1.96 -0.85
CA ILE A 88 -12.52 0.84 -0.40
C ILE A 88 -11.67 -0.41 -0.49
N VAL A 89 -11.58 -1.16 0.61
CA VAL A 89 -11.02 -2.50 0.64
C VAL A 89 -12.12 -3.45 1.10
N SER A 90 -12.51 -4.35 0.20
CA SER A 90 -13.51 -5.37 0.46
C SER A 90 -12.82 -6.66 0.89
N LYS A 91 -13.23 -7.20 2.03
CA LYS A 91 -12.94 -8.59 2.43
C LYS A 91 -13.99 -9.49 1.79
N ILE A 92 -13.52 -10.43 0.98
CA ILE A 92 -14.36 -11.24 0.11
C ILE A 92 -14.20 -12.71 0.46
N PHE A 93 -15.31 -13.43 0.52
CA PHE A 93 -15.37 -14.88 0.56
C PHE A 93 -15.64 -15.41 -0.84
N ILE A 94 -14.77 -16.29 -1.33
CA ILE A 94 -14.92 -16.91 -2.63
C ILE A 94 -15.12 -18.39 -2.41
N LYS A 95 -16.21 -18.92 -2.96
CA LYS A 95 -16.53 -20.34 -2.97
C LYS A 95 -16.63 -20.85 -4.40
N VAL A 96 -15.76 -21.78 -4.74
CA VAL A 96 -15.68 -22.41 -6.07
C VAL A 96 -16.21 -23.83 -5.95
N ARG A 97 -17.26 -24.15 -6.71
CA ARG A 97 -17.78 -25.51 -6.83
C ARG A 97 -17.67 -25.97 -8.28
N SER A 98 -17.01 -27.09 -8.49
CA SER A 98 -16.99 -27.75 -9.80
C SER A 98 -17.93 -28.94 -9.80
N PHE A 99 -18.62 -29.17 -10.91
CA PHE A 99 -19.60 -30.23 -11.05
C PHE A 99 -19.17 -31.24 -12.12
N ASN A 100 -19.53 -32.50 -11.90
CA ASN A 100 -19.48 -33.53 -12.93
C ASN A 100 -20.69 -33.36 -13.89
N ASN A 101 -20.66 -34.06 -15.03
CA ASN A 101 -21.73 -34.01 -16.04
C ASN A 101 -23.10 -34.48 -15.52
N ASP A 102 -23.12 -35.30 -14.47
CA ASP A 102 -24.34 -35.77 -13.80
C ASP A 102 -24.90 -34.75 -12.78
N GLY A 103 -24.25 -33.59 -12.62
CA GLY A 103 -24.60 -32.55 -11.66
C GLY A 103 -24.08 -32.80 -10.23
N SER A 104 -23.36 -33.89 -9.97
CA SER A 104 -22.73 -34.13 -8.66
C SER A 104 -21.55 -33.18 -8.43
N ILE A 105 -21.29 -32.83 -7.17
CA ILE A 105 -20.15 -31.97 -6.81
C ILE A 105 -18.86 -32.79 -6.95
N TYR A 106 -17.94 -32.31 -7.78
CA TYR A 106 -16.61 -32.89 -7.93
C TYR A 106 -15.63 -32.36 -6.87
N LYS A 107 -15.58 -31.04 -6.71
CA LYS A 107 -14.72 -30.33 -5.75
C LYS A 107 -15.43 -29.07 -5.27
N ASP A 108 -15.22 -28.76 -4.00
CA ASP A 108 -15.67 -27.54 -3.33
C ASP A 108 -14.45 -26.92 -2.64
N HIS A 109 -14.14 -25.67 -3.00
CA HIS A 109 -13.02 -24.92 -2.46
C HIS A 109 -13.52 -23.56 -2.00
N ALA A 110 -12.95 -23.06 -0.90
CA ALA A 110 -13.26 -21.74 -0.41
C ALA A 110 -12.00 -21.00 0.04
N CYS A 111 -11.97 -19.69 -0.17
CA CYS A 111 -10.90 -18.84 0.31
C CYS A 111 -11.45 -17.46 0.70
N ILE A 112 -10.63 -16.71 1.43
CA ILE A 112 -10.90 -15.31 1.78
C ILE A 112 -9.76 -14.47 1.24
N CYS A 113 -10.10 -13.37 0.57
CA CYS A 113 -9.11 -12.41 0.09
C CYS A 113 -9.57 -10.97 0.32
N HIS A 114 -8.67 -10.01 0.04
CA HIS A 114 -8.98 -8.59 0.03
C HIS A 114 -8.88 -8.05 -1.39
N VAL A 115 -9.86 -7.26 -1.80
CA VAL A 115 -9.90 -6.62 -3.12
C VAL A 115 -10.24 -5.14 -2.94
N GLY A 116 -9.45 -4.28 -3.58
CA GLY A 116 -9.69 -2.84 -3.65
C GLY A 116 -8.45 -2.01 -3.46
N THR A 117 -8.60 -0.81 -2.89
CA THR A 117 -7.55 0.20 -2.98
C THR A 117 -6.25 -0.28 -2.34
N GLY A 118 -5.20 -0.30 -3.15
CA GLY A 118 -3.86 -0.73 -2.73
C GLY A 118 -3.67 -2.25 -2.64
N CYS A 119 -4.72 -3.05 -2.81
CA CYS A 119 -4.61 -4.51 -2.88
C CYS A 119 -4.02 -4.94 -4.23
N GLN A 120 -3.23 -6.00 -4.22
CA GLN A 120 -2.80 -6.65 -5.47
C GLN A 120 -4.00 -7.35 -6.12
N PRO A 121 -4.02 -7.49 -7.45
CA PRO A 121 -5.00 -8.33 -8.12
C PRO A 121 -5.02 -9.74 -7.54
N PHE A 122 -6.22 -10.27 -7.26
CA PHE A 122 -6.36 -11.62 -6.72
C PHE A 122 -6.49 -12.63 -7.85
N LEU A 123 -5.49 -13.52 -7.99
CA LEU A 123 -5.48 -14.57 -9.00
C LEU A 123 -6.19 -15.83 -8.46
N MET A 124 -7.24 -16.25 -9.16
CA MET A 124 -7.87 -17.56 -9.01
C MET A 124 -7.35 -18.46 -10.12
N GLU A 125 -6.37 -19.30 -9.81
CA GLU A 125 -5.82 -20.27 -10.76
C GLU A 125 -6.64 -21.56 -10.75
N PHE A 126 -6.91 -22.10 -11.94
CA PHE A 126 -7.65 -23.34 -12.14
C PHE A 126 -6.76 -24.35 -12.89
N CYS A 127 -6.50 -25.50 -12.26
CA CYS A 127 -5.80 -26.58 -12.93
C CYS A 127 -6.60 -27.06 -14.15
N GLN A 128 -5.93 -27.42 -15.25
CA GLN A 128 -6.59 -27.90 -16.47
C GLN A 128 -7.58 -29.06 -16.22
N SER A 129 -7.22 -30.02 -15.36
CA SER A 129 -8.09 -31.13 -14.95
C SER A 129 -9.41 -30.72 -14.26
N LEU A 130 -9.50 -29.48 -13.74
CA LEU A 130 -10.71 -28.90 -13.17
C LEU A 130 -11.63 -28.29 -14.24
N LEU A 131 -11.11 -27.99 -15.43
CA LEU A 131 -11.81 -27.31 -16.51
C LEU A 131 -12.30 -28.27 -17.60
N GLU A 132 -11.60 -29.40 -17.78
CA GLU A 132 -11.97 -30.42 -18.77
C GLU A 132 -13.38 -30.99 -18.53
N GLY A 133 -14.36 -30.52 -19.31
CA GLY A 133 -15.72 -31.04 -19.32
C GLY A 133 -16.50 -30.81 -18.01
N ARG A 134 -16.20 -29.74 -17.28
CA ARG A 134 -16.84 -29.44 -15.98
C ARG A 134 -17.43 -28.04 -15.97
N ASN A 135 -18.57 -27.89 -15.31
CA ASN A 135 -19.14 -26.58 -14.99
C ASN A 135 -18.57 -26.07 -13.67
N LEU A 136 -18.26 -24.78 -13.57
CA LEU A 136 -17.81 -24.15 -12.33
C LEU A 136 -18.84 -23.13 -11.87
N HIS A 137 -19.22 -23.18 -10.59
CA HIS A 137 -19.95 -22.11 -9.95
C HIS A 137 -18.99 -21.34 -9.03
N LEU A 138 -18.81 -20.07 -9.33
CA LEU A 138 -18.02 -19.13 -8.56
C LEU A 138 -18.97 -18.23 -7.76
N ASN A 139 -19.09 -18.47 -6.46
CA ASN A 139 -19.84 -17.60 -5.56
C ASN A 139 -18.88 -16.65 -4.85
N ILE A 140 -19.04 -15.36 -5.06
CA ILE A 140 -18.22 -14.31 -4.50
C ILE A 140 -19.11 -13.46 -3.59
N GLU A 141 -18.81 -13.41 -2.30
CA GLU A 141 -19.58 -12.66 -1.31
C GLU A 141 -18.69 -11.63 -0.61
N ILE A 142 -19.13 -10.37 -0.58
CA ILE A 142 -18.48 -9.35 0.24
C ILE A 142 -18.89 -9.58 1.70
N ILE A 143 -17.92 -9.97 2.54
CA ILE A 143 -18.11 -10.17 3.97
C ILE A 143 -18.11 -8.83 4.71
N HIS A 144 -17.18 -7.95 4.32
CA HIS A 144 -16.95 -6.69 5.00
C HIS A 144 -16.29 -5.68 4.06
N LYS A 145 -16.64 -4.39 4.21
CA LYS A 145 -15.99 -3.28 3.51
C LYS A 145 -15.34 -2.35 4.53
N ASN A 146 -14.06 -2.07 4.34
CA ASN A 146 -13.40 -0.94 4.98
C ASN A 146 -13.42 0.23 4.00
N ILE A 147 -14.12 1.32 4.37
CA ILE A 147 -14.28 2.51 3.54
C ILE A 147 -13.57 3.67 4.23
N GLU A 148 -12.54 4.20 3.58
CA GLU A 148 -11.82 5.37 4.03
C GLU A 148 -12.20 6.57 3.16
N VAL A 149 -12.79 7.59 3.79
CA VAL A 149 -13.20 8.82 3.10
C VAL A 149 -12.04 9.81 3.14
N LEU A 150 -11.49 10.11 1.97
CA LEU A 150 -10.41 11.07 1.81
C LEU A 150 -10.94 12.49 1.59
N PRO A 151 -10.22 13.52 2.08
CA PRO A 151 -10.50 14.90 1.72
C PRO A 151 -10.39 15.13 0.21
N ASP A 152 -11.30 15.94 -0.35
CA ASP A 152 -11.30 16.27 -1.78
C ASP A 152 -10.46 17.52 -2.12
N PHE A 153 -10.09 18.30 -1.10
CA PHE A 153 -9.29 19.53 -1.18
C PHE A 153 -9.87 20.59 -2.12
N LYS A 154 -11.20 20.74 -2.13
CA LYS A 154 -11.90 21.77 -2.93
C LYS A 154 -12.15 23.07 -2.18
N TYR A 155 -12.02 23.08 -0.86
CA TYR A 155 -12.33 24.22 -0.01
C TYR A 155 -11.13 24.58 0.88
N GLY A 156 -10.99 25.86 1.16
CA GLY A 156 -9.89 26.39 1.96
C GLY A 156 -9.59 27.84 1.66
N ASP A 157 -8.74 28.43 2.49
CA ASP A 157 -8.24 29.79 2.36
C ASP A 157 -6.76 29.84 1.89
N LEU A 158 -6.22 28.68 1.53
CA LEU A 158 -4.92 28.48 0.89
C LEU A 158 -5.10 27.72 -0.43
N LYS A 159 -4.59 28.27 -1.53
CA LYS A 159 -4.40 27.57 -2.80
C LYS A 159 -2.93 27.18 -2.95
N LEU A 160 -2.66 25.88 -3.00
CA LEU A 160 -1.36 25.36 -3.40
C LEU A 160 -1.37 25.17 -4.92
N GLU A 161 -0.48 25.84 -5.64
CA GLU A 161 -0.29 25.69 -7.09
C GLU A 161 0.97 24.88 -7.37
N PHE A 162 0.85 23.83 -8.18
CA PHE A 162 1.94 22.94 -8.55
C PHE A 162 2.44 23.23 -9.97
N ASN A 163 3.62 22.72 -10.32
CA ASN A 163 4.24 22.91 -11.63
C ASN A 163 3.46 22.33 -12.82
N ASP A 164 2.52 21.41 -12.58
CA ASP A 164 1.64 20.81 -13.59
C ASP A 164 0.30 21.56 -13.73
N ASP A 165 0.25 22.81 -13.27
CA ASP A 165 -0.94 23.69 -13.20
C ASP A 165 -2.09 23.13 -12.35
N SER A 166 -1.88 22.00 -11.68
CA SER A 166 -2.85 21.48 -10.72
C SER A 166 -2.79 22.26 -9.40
N TYR A 167 -3.88 22.20 -8.64
CA TYR A 167 -3.98 22.91 -7.38
C TYR A 167 -4.78 22.15 -6.33
N LEU A 168 -4.51 22.47 -5.07
CA LEU A 168 -5.24 21.97 -3.90
C LEU A 168 -5.66 23.14 -3.03
N PHE A 169 -6.89 23.10 -2.50
CA PHE A 169 -7.35 24.02 -1.48
C PHE A 169 -7.24 23.42 -0.08
N LEU A 170 -6.68 24.20 0.85
CA LEU A 170 -6.42 23.82 2.23
C LEU A 170 -6.74 24.97 3.19
N TYR A 171 -6.80 24.65 4.47
CA TYR A 171 -6.87 25.68 5.52
C TYR A 171 -5.47 26.04 6.00
N ARG A 172 -5.08 27.32 5.85
CA ARG A 172 -3.76 27.87 6.24
C ARG A 172 -3.38 27.52 7.68
N ASN A 173 -4.31 27.70 8.61
CA ASN A 173 -4.11 27.41 10.04
C ASN A 173 -3.83 25.94 10.29
N PHE A 174 -4.53 25.04 9.59
CA PHE A 174 -4.34 23.60 9.76
C PHE A 174 -2.98 23.15 9.23
N ILE A 175 -2.64 23.53 7.99
CA ILE A 175 -1.40 23.05 7.38
C ILE A 175 -0.15 23.67 8.01
N SER A 176 -0.22 24.93 8.45
CA SER A 176 0.89 25.59 9.17
C SER A 176 1.16 24.95 10.53
N GLN A 177 0.15 24.38 11.20
CA GLN A 177 0.37 23.63 12.44
C GLN A 177 1.13 22.32 12.20
N ASN A 178 0.94 21.70 11.03
CA ASN A 178 1.49 20.38 10.71
C ASN A 178 2.82 20.45 9.93
N SER A 179 3.10 21.54 9.21
CA SER A 179 4.34 21.73 8.45
C SER A 179 5.04 23.02 8.87
N ILE A 180 6.26 22.88 9.40
CA ILE A 180 7.10 24.04 9.76
C ILE A 180 7.45 24.85 8.51
N VAL A 181 7.77 24.17 7.40
CA VAL A 181 8.16 24.84 6.15
C VAL A 181 7.01 25.68 5.60
N ILE A 182 5.79 25.13 5.56
CA ILE A 182 4.62 25.87 5.08
C ILE A 182 4.26 27.01 6.04
N ARG A 183 4.44 26.81 7.35
CA ARG A 183 4.27 27.90 8.34
C ARG A 183 5.18 29.08 8.04
N GLU A 184 6.46 28.84 7.77
CA GLU A 184 7.41 29.90 7.42
C GLU A 184 7.06 30.55 6.08
N MET A 185 6.63 29.77 5.08
CA MET A 185 6.15 30.31 3.80
C MET A 185 4.90 31.20 3.94
N LEU A 186 4.11 31.00 5.00
CA LEU A 186 2.89 31.75 5.29
C LEU A 186 3.07 32.91 6.27
N LYS A 187 4.26 33.10 6.86
CA LYS A 187 4.48 33.98 8.02
C LYS A 187 3.86 35.39 7.87
N ASP A 188 4.06 36.03 6.73
CA ASP A 188 3.54 37.38 6.45
C ASP A 188 2.12 37.39 5.84
N LYS A 189 1.61 36.20 5.48
CA LYS A 189 0.34 35.99 4.78
C LYS A 189 -0.77 35.43 5.68
N MET A 190 -0.48 35.17 6.95
CA MET A 190 -1.45 34.58 7.91
C MET A 190 -2.65 35.49 8.20
N LYS A 191 -2.52 36.81 8.02
CA LYS A 191 -3.58 37.80 8.30
C LYS A 191 -4.34 38.26 7.05
N GLU A 192 -3.95 37.80 5.86
CA GLU A 192 -4.63 38.16 4.63
C GLU A 192 -6.05 37.60 4.61
N GLN A 193 -7.03 38.43 4.25
CA GLN A 193 -8.44 38.02 4.20
C GLN A 193 -8.76 37.19 2.95
N ASP A 194 -8.01 37.41 1.86
CA ASP A 194 -8.17 36.70 0.61
C ASP A 194 -7.50 35.31 0.64
N ILE A 195 -7.79 34.51 -0.39
CA ILE A 195 -7.15 33.21 -0.61
C ILE A 195 -5.67 33.43 -0.91
N VAL A 196 -4.81 32.92 -0.05
CA VAL A 196 -3.36 32.95 -0.26
C VAL A 196 -2.99 31.91 -1.29
N VAL A 197 -2.10 32.28 -2.22
CA VAL A 197 -1.51 31.37 -3.20
C VAL A 197 -0.07 31.07 -2.81
N LEU A 198 0.26 29.79 -2.71
CA LEU A 198 1.64 29.30 -2.56
C LEU A 198 1.99 28.40 -3.75
N LYS A 199 3.15 28.65 -4.35
CA LYS A 199 3.71 27.81 -5.39
C LYS A 199 4.53 26.68 -4.76
N ILE A 200 4.28 25.47 -5.22
CA ILE A 200 4.93 24.24 -4.78
C ILE A 200 5.62 23.61 -6.00
N ASP A 201 6.92 23.83 -6.11
CA ASP A 201 7.69 23.35 -7.27
C ASP A 201 7.83 21.82 -7.26
N GLU A 202 8.01 21.23 -6.07
CA GLU A 202 8.16 19.80 -5.86
C GLU A 202 7.67 19.41 -4.46
N PRO A 203 7.01 18.27 -4.26
CA PRO A 203 6.76 17.17 -5.21
C PRO A 203 5.57 17.45 -6.15
N SER A 204 5.18 16.48 -6.97
CA SER A 204 3.94 16.55 -7.76
C SER A 204 2.70 16.66 -6.86
N CYS A 205 1.61 17.22 -7.38
CA CYS A 205 0.36 17.36 -6.64
C CYS A 205 -0.15 16.03 -6.10
N LYS A 206 -0.09 14.95 -6.90
CA LYS A 206 -0.51 13.60 -6.47
C LYS A 206 0.28 13.10 -5.26
N GLU A 207 1.59 13.30 -5.24
CA GLU A 207 2.45 12.86 -4.14
C GLU A 207 2.28 13.72 -2.89
N PHE A 208 2.12 15.04 -3.08
CA PHE A 208 1.80 15.95 -1.98
C PHE A 208 0.45 15.61 -1.35
N LYS A 209 -0.54 15.28 -2.19
CA LYS A 209 -1.88 14.85 -1.78
C LYS A 209 -1.84 13.60 -0.90
N GLU A 210 -0.99 12.63 -1.23
CA GLU A 210 -0.83 11.43 -0.40
C GLU A 210 -0.25 11.75 0.99
N MET A 211 0.73 12.66 1.07
CA MET A 211 1.22 13.16 2.36
C MET A 211 0.08 13.81 3.17
N LEU A 212 -0.73 14.66 2.54
CA LEU A 212 -1.87 15.30 3.20
C LEU A 212 -2.87 14.27 3.73
N TYR A 213 -3.18 13.21 2.99
CA TYR A 213 -4.07 12.15 3.49
C TYR A 213 -3.58 11.55 4.81
N HIS A 214 -2.26 11.38 4.99
CA HIS A 214 -1.72 10.90 6.26
C HIS A 214 -1.74 11.93 7.39
N ILE A 215 -1.78 13.23 7.07
CA ILE A 215 -1.97 14.31 8.06
C ILE A 215 -3.44 14.34 8.51
N TYR A 216 -4.38 14.25 7.58
CA TYR A 216 -5.82 14.27 7.88
C TYR A 216 -6.32 12.96 8.50
N LEU A 217 -5.69 11.82 8.18
CA LEU A 217 -6.05 10.50 8.67
C LEU A 217 -4.83 9.85 9.36
N PRO A 218 -4.57 10.16 10.64
CA PRO A 218 -3.37 9.69 11.35
C PRO A 218 -3.25 8.16 11.43
N ASN A 219 -4.37 7.44 11.42
CA ASN A 219 -4.40 5.97 11.47
C ASN A 219 -4.32 5.29 10.09
N ARG A 220 -4.29 6.05 8.99
CA ARG A 220 -4.19 5.52 7.63
C ARG A 220 -2.93 4.68 7.46
N ILE A 221 -3.09 3.45 6.99
CA ILE A 221 -1.97 2.53 6.74
C ILE A 221 -1.17 3.05 5.55
N VAL A 222 0.16 3.16 5.68
CA VAL A 222 1.03 3.52 4.56
C VAL A 222 1.20 2.29 3.67
N ARG A 223 0.35 2.16 2.65
CA ARG A 223 0.32 0.98 1.75
C ARG A 223 1.30 1.12 0.57
N LYS A 224 1.34 2.28 -0.06
CA LYS A 224 2.17 2.57 -1.24
C LYS A 224 2.99 3.83 -1.01
N SER A 225 4.11 3.96 -1.72
CA SER A 225 4.93 5.17 -1.76
C SER A 225 5.56 5.60 -0.43
N PHE A 226 5.83 4.67 0.51
CA PHE A 226 6.51 4.97 1.79
C PHE A 226 7.74 5.89 1.59
N THR A 227 8.60 5.56 0.63
CA THR A 227 9.78 6.35 0.25
C THR A 227 9.42 7.80 -0.11
N ASN A 228 8.40 8.02 -0.95
CA ASN A 228 8.04 9.36 -1.41
C ASN A 228 7.40 10.15 -0.27
N ILE A 229 6.48 9.54 0.49
CA ILE A 229 5.84 10.18 1.63
C ILE A 229 6.87 10.57 2.69
N ALA A 230 7.87 9.72 2.96
CA ALA A 230 8.97 10.03 3.87
C ALA A 230 9.80 11.22 3.39
N LYS A 231 10.24 11.22 2.13
CA LYS A 231 11.00 12.35 1.55
C LYS A 231 10.23 13.66 1.64
N ILE A 232 8.93 13.65 1.33
CA ILE A 232 8.09 14.85 1.37
C ILE A 232 7.88 15.29 2.83
N SER A 233 7.60 14.36 3.73
CA SER A 233 7.43 14.64 5.17
C SER A 233 8.67 15.30 5.76
N VAL A 234 9.87 14.82 5.42
CA VAL A 234 11.14 15.44 5.84
C VAL A 234 11.33 16.80 5.16
N LYS A 235 11.17 16.89 3.84
CA LYS A 235 11.32 18.15 3.07
C LYS A 235 10.45 19.27 3.63
N TYR A 236 9.19 18.98 3.98
CA TYR A 236 8.23 19.92 4.53
C TYR A 236 8.19 19.94 6.07
N LYS A 237 9.09 19.22 6.74
CA LYS A 237 9.19 19.13 8.21
C LYS A 237 7.84 18.84 8.89
N VAL A 238 7.14 17.82 8.39
CA VAL A 238 5.89 17.32 8.97
C VAL A 238 6.23 16.31 10.07
N LEU A 239 6.50 16.83 11.27
CA LEU A 239 7.10 16.06 12.36
C LEU A 239 6.26 14.84 12.79
N SER A 240 4.94 15.00 12.90
CA SER A 240 4.02 13.92 13.29
C SER A 240 4.05 12.75 12.29
N LEU A 241 4.13 13.07 10.99
CA LEU A 241 4.22 12.08 9.93
C LEU A 241 5.61 11.44 9.88
N SER A 242 6.68 12.22 10.04
CA SER A 242 8.05 11.69 10.10
C SER A 242 8.23 10.71 11.28
N HIS A 243 7.64 11.02 12.43
CA HIS A 243 7.60 10.15 13.60
C HIS A 243 6.86 8.83 13.31
N LYS A 244 5.65 8.92 12.76
CA LYS A 244 4.86 7.76 12.36
C LYS A 244 5.61 6.85 11.38
N LEU A 245 6.24 7.43 10.36
CA LEU A 245 7.01 6.70 9.36
C LEU A 245 8.26 6.06 9.96
N SER A 246 8.87 6.72 10.96
CA SER A 246 10.03 6.19 11.68
C SER A 246 9.68 4.94 12.48
N ILE A 247 8.55 4.95 13.21
CA ILE A 247 8.03 3.77 13.91
C ILE A 247 7.72 2.66 12.92
N GLN A 248 7.05 2.98 11.81
CA GLN A 248 6.70 1.99 10.81
C GLN A 248 7.94 1.31 10.22
N LEU A 249 8.97 2.08 9.81
CA LEU A 249 10.22 1.54 9.29
C LEU A 249 10.92 0.62 10.29
N ALA A 250 10.97 1.03 11.56
CA ALA A 250 11.59 0.22 12.61
C ALA A 250 10.87 -1.14 12.79
N ASN A 251 9.55 -1.14 12.66
CA ASN A 251 8.70 -2.32 12.86
C ASN A 251 8.46 -3.17 11.60
N VAL A 252 8.99 -2.78 10.41
CA VAL A 252 8.80 -3.59 9.19
C VAL A 252 9.42 -4.98 9.39
N GLU A 253 8.64 -6.04 9.16
CA GLU A 253 9.13 -7.42 9.20
C GLU A 253 9.88 -7.79 7.90
N GLY A 254 10.81 -8.75 7.99
CA GLY A 254 11.56 -9.28 6.85
C GLY A 254 12.84 -8.53 6.47
N TYR A 255 13.03 -7.28 6.93
CA TYR A 255 14.30 -6.56 6.75
C TYR A 255 15.25 -6.81 7.92
N LYS A 256 16.53 -6.97 7.61
CA LYS A 256 17.60 -7.03 8.62
C LYS A 256 17.78 -5.67 9.28
N TRP A 257 18.27 -5.66 10.51
CA TRP A 257 18.47 -4.43 11.28
C TRP A 257 19.33 -3.39 10.52
N VAL A 258 20.44 -3.82 9.91
CA VAL A 258 21.34 -2.93 9.13
C VAL A 258 20.60 -2.32 7.94
N GLU A 259 19.81 -3.10 7.21
CA GLU A 259 19.02 -2.61 6.06
C GLU A 259 17.99 -1.54 6.48
N LYS A 260 17.40 -1.68 7.67
CA LYS A 260 16.49 -0.68 8.23
C LYS A 260 17.21 0.63 8.57
N ILE A 261 18.43 0.55 9.12
CA ILE A 261 19.25 1.74 9.40
C ILE A 261 19.65 2.42 8.10
N ASP A 262 20.16 1.68 7.12
CA ASP A 262 20.55 2.21 5.81
C ASP A 262 19.36 2.92 5.15
N LYS A 263 18.16 2.31 5.22
CA LYS A 263 16.94 2.92 4.71
C LYS A 263 16.53 4.18 5.47
N ALA A 264 16.67 4.17 6.80
CA ALA A 264 16.36 5.33 7.63
C ALA A 264 17.28 6.51 7.30
N LEU A 265 18.58 6.27 7.14
CA LEU A 265 19.57 7.25 6.74
C LEU A 265 19.30 7.78 5.33
N GLN A 266 18.99 6.90 4.37
CA GLN A 266 18.63 7.30 3.00
C GLN A 266 17.41 8.25 2.95
N LEU A 267 16.48 8.09 3.89
CA LEU A 267 15.25 8.89 3.98
C LEU A 267 15.37 10.07 4.95
N ASP A 268 16.53 10.28 5.58
CA ASP A 268 16.77 11.25 6.66
C ASP A 268 15.76 11.13 7.82
N LEU A 269 15.28 9.90 8.08
CA LEU A 269 14.44 9.56 9.22
C LEU A 269 15.32 9.30 10.45
N LYS A 270 15.96 10.35 10.96
CA LYS A 270 16.89 10.26 12.11
C LYS A 270 16.27 9.60 13.33
N GLU A 271 14.98 9.84 13.57
CA GLU A 271 14.27 9.21 14.68
C GLU A 271 14.17 7.69 14.53
N ALA A 272 13.99 7.17 13.31
CA ALA A 272 13.99 5.73 13.05
C ALA A 272 15.33 5.09 13.43
N VAL A 273 16.44 5.78 13.14
CA VAL A 273 17.78 5.35 13.55
C VAL A 273 17.87 5.23 15.08
N VAL A 274 17.37 6.23 15.81
CA VAL A 274 17.36 6.20 17.29
C VAL A 274 16.51 5.04 17.83
N ILE A 275 15.31 4.81 17.27
CA ILE A 275 14.43 3.70 17.66
C ILE A 275 15.12 2.35 17.43
N LEU A 276 15.75 2.18 16.26
CA LEU A 276 16.47 0.96 15.89
C LEU A 276 17.70 0.73 16.76
N LEU A 277 18.45 1.77 17.11
CA LEU A 277 19.59 1.68 18.03
C LEU A 277 19.16 1.27 19.43
N LYS A 278 18.08 1.87 19.96
CA LYS A 278 17.49 1.45 21.24
C LYS A 278 17.14 -0.04 21.24
N SER A 279 16.42 -0.47 20.20
CA SER A 279 16.07 -1.89 20.05
C SER A 279 17.31 -2.79 19.96
N ALA A 280 18.35 -2.41 19.22
CA ALA A 280 19.55 -3.21 19.07
C ALA A 280 20.42 -3.30 20.34
N VAL A 281 20.46 -2.25 21.16
CA VAL A 281 21.13 -2.29 22.47
C VAL A 281 20.35 -3.21 23.41
N TYR A 282 19.03 -3.03 23.54
CA TYR A 282 18.21 -3.85 24.44
C TYR A 282 18.14 -5.33 24.08
N THR A 283 18.25 -5.67 22.80
CA THR A 283 18.23 -7.06 22.32
C THR A 283 19.62 -7.68 22.25
N GLY A 284 20.70 -6.91 22.51
CA GLY A 284 22.08 -7.36 22.35
C GLY A 284 22.53 -7.57 20.89
N ILE A 285 21.68 -7.23 19.90
CA ILE A 285 22.00 -7.33 18.47
C ILE A 285 23.22 -6.46 18.16
N TRP A 286 23.31 -5.25 18.73
CA TRP A 286 24.44 -4.35 18.52
C TRP A 286 25.77 -4.99 18.92
N ASP A 287 25.88 -5.44 20.16
CA ASP A 287 27.12 -6.02 20.68
C ASP A 287 27.47 -7.33 19.94
N THR A 288 26.45 -8.12 19.55
CA THR A 288 26.63 -9.33 18.73
C THR A 288 27.25 -9.00 17.37
N MET A 289 26.76 -7.97 16.68
CA MET A 289 27.31 -7.55 15.39
C MET A 289 28.76 -7.08 15.52
N ILE A 290 29.07 -6.26 16.54
CA ILE A 290 30.44 -5.81 16.79
C ILE A 290 31.37 -6.99 17.05
N TYR A 291 30.94 -7.96 17.87
CA TYR A 291 31.71 -9.18 18.14
C TYR A 291 31.94 -10.01 16.86
N GLN A 292 30.97 -10.03 15.94
CA GLN A 292 31.08 -10.68 14.63
C GLN A 292 31.93 -9.89 13.61
N GLY A 293 32.55 -8.78 14.01
CA GLY A 293 33.42 -7.97 13.15
C GLY A 293 32.69 -6.93 12.29
N PHE A 294 31.44 -6.59 12.61
CA PHE A 294 30.78 -5.45 11.99
C PHE A 294 31.49 -4.14 12.37
N ASP A 295 31.89 -3.37 11.36
CA ASP A 295 32.51 -2.05 11.54
C ASP A 295 31.51 -0.95 11.15
N PRO A 296 30.89 -0.27 12.14
CA PRO A 296 29.91 0.79 11.88
C PRO A 296 30.48 2.00 11.15
N ILE A 297 31.77 2.33 11.33
CA ILE A 297 32.41 3.48 10.68
C ILE A 297 32.56 3.19 9.19
N LYS A 298 32.99 1.96 8.85
CA LYS A 298 33.10 1.51 7.47
C LYS A 298 31.75 1.42 6.77
N HIS A 299 30.70 0.97 7.47
CA HIS A 299 29.38 0.76 6.88
C HIS A 299 28.57 2.06 6.75
N PHE A 300 28.44 2.83 7.82
CA PHE A 300 27.59 4.04 7.84
C PHE A 300 28.35 5.33 7.51
N GLY A 301 29.69 5.30 7.54
CA GLY A 301 30.54 6.48 7.38
C GLY A 301 30.84 7.15 8.73
N ASN A 302 31.97 7.87 8.74
CA ASN A 302 32.53 8.48 9.95
C ASN A 302 31.60 9.52 10.60
N GLU A 303 31.00 10.38 9.77
CA GLU A 303 30.09 11.44 10.23
C GLU A 303 28.83 10.87 10.88
N VAL A 304 28.13 9.96 10.20
CA VAL A 304 26.93 9.29 10.73
C VAL A 304 27.24 8.54 12.02
N TYR A 305 28.37 7.85 12.07
CA TYR A 305 28.76 7.11 13.26
C TYR A 305 28.98 8.05 14.46
N HIS A 306 29.76 9.12 14.29
CA HIS A 306 30.14 9.99 15.40
C HIS A 306 29.06 10.98 15.82
N GLU A 307 28.24 11.46 14.89
CA GLU A 307 27.21 12.47 15.19
C GLU A 307 25.88 11.84 15.60
N LEU A 308 25.53 10.68 15.02
CA LEU A 308 24.21 10.07 15.21
C LEU A 308 24.29 8.77 16.00
N ILE A 309 25.11 7.81 15.59
CA ILE A 309 25.06 6.45 16.16
C ILE A 309 25.68 6.38 17.56
N LYS A 310 26.95 6.75 17.68
CA LYS A 310 27.73 6.64 18.92
C LYS A 310 27.11 7.42 20.08
N PRO A 311 26.71 8.70 19.94
CA PRO A 311 26.11 9.46 21.04
C PRO A 311 24.79 8.84 21.52
N ASN A 312 23.99 8.30 20.61
CA ASN A 312 22.74 7.65 20.98
C ASN A 312 23.00 6.33 21.73
N ILE A 313 23.93 5.49 21.28
CA ILE A 313 24.29 4.25 22.00
C ILE A 313 24.81 4.56 23.41
N GLU A 314 25.71 5.52 23.54
CA GLU A 314 26.26 5.92 24.85
C GLU A 314 25.17 6.46 25.78
N ASN A 315 24.24 7.26 25.27
CA ASN A 315 23.10 7.77 26.03
C ASN A 315 22.17 6.63 26.47
N ILE A 316 21.87 5.67 25.59
CA ILE A 316 21.03 4.51 25.90
C ILE A 316 21.67 3.68 27.00
N LYS A 317 22.95 3.32 26.87
CA LYS A 317 23.69 2.57 27.90
C LYS A 317 23.70 3.32 29.23
N LYS A 318 23.98 4.64 29.24
CA LYS A 318 23.91 5.46 30.46
C LYS A 318 22.55 5.43 31.15
N ASN A 319 21.46 5.41 30.38
CA ASN A 319 20.10 5.34 30.94
C ASN A 319 19.76 3.93 31.46
N GLU A 320 20.33 2.86 30.90
CA GLU A 320 20.23 1.50 31.48
C GLU A 320 20.87 1.44 32.87
N TRP A 321 22.06 2.03 33.04
CA TRP A 321 22.75 2.05 34.34
C TRP A 321 22.04 2.87 35.42
N MET A 322 21.06 3.73 35.06
CA MET A 322 20.24 4.45 36.03
C MET A 322 19.02 3.65 36.52
N LEU A 323 18.73 2.50 35.90
CA LEU A 323 17.64 1.60 36.31
C LEU A 323 18.10 0.46 37.22
N PHE A 324 19.41 0.38 37.51
CA PHE A 324 20.03 -0.54 38.48
C PHE A 324 20.56 0.23 39.68
#